data_AF-A0A2D5PQ34-F1
#
_entry.id   AF-A0A2D5PQ34-F1
#
_cell.length_a   1.000
_cell.length_b   1.000
_cell.length_c   1.000
_cell.angle_alpha   90.00
_cell.angle_beta   90.00
_cell.angle_gamma   90.00
#
_symmetry.space_group_name_H-M   'P 1'
#
loop_
_entity.id
_entity.type
_entity.pdbx_description
1 polymer ?
#
loop_
_entity_poly.entity_id
_entity_poly.type
_entity_poly.pdbx_seq_one_letter_code
_entity_poly.pdbx_strand_id
1 'polypeptide(L)'
;MNKNFLLITLFLLVSPSAETKENINHFDAMDIFDLEWASDPQVSSDGETIVYVRKSNDIMKDRVRSSLWRITKEGRDHRPLNS
;
A
#
# COMPACT_ATOMS: atom_id res chain seq x y z
N MET A 1 -29.74 -28.39 45.38
CA MET A 1 -29.02 -27.56 44.38
C MET A 1 -28.68 -28.45 43.20
N ASN A 2 -29.29 -28.18 42.04
CA ASN A 2 -29.36 -29.15 40.95
C ASN A 2 -27.97 -29.26 40.29
N LYS A 3 -27.37 -30.45 40.18
CA LYS A 3 -26.03 -30.64 39.58
C LYS A 3 -25.93 -30.03 38.18
N ASN A 4 -27.04 -30.01 37.45
CA ASN A 4 -27.14 -29.40 36.12
C ASN A 4 -26.98 -27.86 36.16
N PHE A 5 -27.43 -27.21 37.23
CA PHE A 5 -27.26 -25.76 37.40
C PHE A 5 -25.77 -25.42 37.63
N LEU A 6 -25.08 -26.24 38.42
CA LEU A 6 -23.66 -26.08 38.75
C LEU A 6 -22.73 -26.34 37.55
N LEU A 7 -23.11 -27.26 36.66
CA LEU A 7 -22.42 -27.52 35.38
C LEU A 7 -22.53 -26.35 34.39
N ILE A 8 -23.67 -25.66 34.35
CA ILE A 8 -23.89 -24.51 33.45
C ILE A 8 -23.08 -23.30 33.91
N THR A 9 -22.98 -23.07 35.23
CA THR A 9 -22.19 -21.94 35.78
C THR A 9 -20.69 -22.12 35.55
N LEU A 10 -20.19 -23.36 35.59
CA LEU A 10 -18.78 -23.66 35.33
C LEU A 10 -18.39 -23.46 33.86
N PHE A 11 -19.32 -23.68 32.93
CA PHE A 11 -19.07 -23.52 31.49
C PHE A 11 -18.96 -22.04 31.07
N LEU A 12 -19.66 -21.13 31.76
CA LEU A 12 -19.64 -19.68 31.48
C LEU A 12 -18.34 -18.99 31.94
N LEU A 13 -17.62 -19.55 32.91
CA LEU A 13 -16.37 -18.97 33.44
C LEU A 13 -15.14 -19.27 32.56
N VAL A 14 -15.24 -20.19 31.60
CA VAL A 14 -14.17 -20.54 30.65
C VAL A 14 -14.57 -20.05 29.26
N SER A 15 -14.78 -18.75 29.12
CA SER A 15 -14.85 -18.14 27.79
C SER A 15 -13.41 -17.94 27.30
N PRO A 16 -12.97 -18.58 26.20
CA PRO A 16 -11.66 -18.27 25.64
C PRO A 16 -11.66 -16.82 25.17
N SER A 17 -10.77 -16.00 25.74
CA SER A 17 -10.49 -14.68 25.20
C SER A 17 -9.90 -14.86 23.81
N ALA A 18 -10.69 -14.61 22.77
CA ALA A 18 -10.19 -14.57 21.41
C ALA A 18 -9.34 -13.29 21.27
N GLU A 19 -8.03 -13.46 21.42
CA GLU A 19 -7.07 -12.39 21.11
C GLU A 19 -7.01 -12.26 19.59
N THR A 20 -7.74 -11.28 19.04
CA THR A 20 -7.54 -10.84 17.66
C THR A 20 -6.15 -10.23 17.59
N LYS A 21 -5.17 -11.02 17.13
CA LYS A 21 -3.94 -10.44 16.59
C LYS A 21 -4.36 -9.63 15.38
N GLU A 22 -4.42 -8.30 15.50
CA GLU A 22 -4.48 -7.46 14.31
C GLU A 22 -3.28 -7.84 13.45
N ASN A 23 -3.55 -8.36 12.26
CA ASN A 23 -2.52 -8.60 11.26
C ASN A 23 -2.16 -7.25 10.64
N ILE A 24 -1.48 -6.42 11.42
CA ILE A 24 -0.94 -5.14 10.97
C ILE A 24 0.33 -5.48 10.19
N ASN A 25 0.22 -5.46 8.87
CA ASN A 25 1.39 -5.46 7.99
C ASN A 25 2.11 -4.13 8.20
N HIS A 26 3.07 -4.11 9.12
CA HIS A 26 3.93 -2.96 9.33
C HIS A 26 4.78 -2.73 8.10
N PHE A 27 5.00 -1.45 7.79
CA PHE A 27 5.95 -1.07 6.76
C PHE A 27 7.35 -1.55 7.15
N ASP A 28 7.96 -2.35 6.29
CA ASP A 28 9.32 -2.87 6.48
C ASP A 28 10.33 -2.13 5.58
N ALA A 29 11.61 -2.49 5.69
CA ALA A 29 12.64 -1.86 4.90
C ALA A 29 12.54 -2.20 3.40
N MET A 30 11.99 -3.36 3.05
CA MET A 30 11.86 -3.82 1.67
C MET A 30 10.74 -3.09 0.93
N ASP A 31 9.71 -2.65 1.63
CA ASP A 31 8.62 -1.85 1.05
C ASP A 31 9.13 -0.55 0.38
N ILE A 32 10.32 -0.05 0.75
CA ILE A 32 10.96 1.11 0.10
C ILE A 32 11.18 0.88 -1.41
N PHE A 33 11.40 -0.37 -1.83
CA PHE A 33 11.63 -0.68 -3.24
C PHE A 33 10.34 -0.72 -4.07
N ASP A 34 9.19 -0.84 -3.42
CA ASP A 34 7.87 -0.77 -4.05
C ASP A 34 7.33 0.67 -4.11
N LEU A 35 7.99 1.62 -3.43
CA LEU A 35 7.60 3.02 -3.48
C LEU A 35 7.91 3.66 -4.83
N GLU A 36 6.93 4.40 -5.33
CA GLU A 36 7.08 5.24 -6.52
C GLU A 36 6.49 6.62 -6.28
N TRP A 37 7.10 7.64 -6.87
CA TRP A 37 6.62 9.01 -6.73
C TRP A 37 6.83 9.83 -8.00
N ALA A 38 5.97 10.84 -8.17
CA ALA A 38 6.05 11.79 -9.26
C ALA A 38 6.86 13.03 -8.87
N SER A 39 7.55 13.62 -9.85
CA SER A 39 8.24 14.90 -9.71
C SER A 39 8.24 15.64 -11.04
N ASP A 40 8.46 16.97 -10.97
CA ASP A 40 8.60 17.84 -12.14
C ASP A 40 7.47 17.71 -13.20
N PRO A 41 6.20 17.93 -12.83
CA PRO A 41 5.10 17.88 -13.79
C PRO A 41 5.13 19.09 -14.73
N GLN A 42 4.98 18.84 -16.02
CA GLN A 42 4.91 19.83 -17.09
C GLN A 42 3.60 19.65 -17.86
N VAL A 43 2.77 20.69 -17.92
CA VAL A 43 1.47 20.66 -18.60
C VAL A 43 1.65 21.10 -20.05
N SER A 44 1.03 20.39 -20.99
CA SER A 44 1.01 20.80 -22.40
C SER A 44 0.25 22.11 -22.60
N SER A 45 0.57 22.86 -23.65
CA SER A 45 -0.07 24.16 -23.93
C SER A 45 -1.59 24.08 -24.13
N ASP A 46 -2.11 22.93 -24.59
CA ASP A 46 -3.55 22.66 -24.72
C ASP A 46 -4.22 22.19 -23.42
N GLY A 47 -3.43 21.90 -22.37
CA GLY A 47 -3.91 21.43 -21.08
C GLY A 47 -4.39 19.97 -21.05
N GLU A 48 -4.29 19.23 -22.15
CA GLU A 48 -4.84 17.86 -22.24
C GLU A 48 -3.90 16.79 -21.68
N THR A 49 -2.60 17.10 -21.64
CA THR A 49 -1.55 16.14 -21.31
C THR A 49 -0.61 16.71 -20.26
N ILE A 50 -0.15 15.85 -19.35
CA ILE A 50 0.90 16.17 -18.39
C ILE A 50 2.04 15.18 -18.61
N VAL A 51 3.27 15.69 -18.71
CA VAL A 51 4.50 14.89 -18.67
C VAL A 51 5.13 15.06 -17.30
N TYR A 52 5.63 13.99 -16.70
CA TYR A 52 6.25 14.03 -15.38
C TYR A 52 7.36 12.99 -15.26
N VAL A 53 8.21 13.13 -14.23
CA VAL A 53 9.23 12.13 -13.89
C VAL A 53 8.67 11.18 -12.84
N ARG A 54 8.55 9.89 -13.17
CA ARG A 54 8.26 8.80 -12.21
C ARG A 54 9.57 8.24 -11.68
N LYS A 55 9.71 8.22 -10.36
CA LYS A 55 10.89 7.72 -9.64
C LYS A 55 10.54 6.43 -8.89
N SER A 56 11.48 5.49 -8.87
CA SER A 56 11.41 4.23 -8.14
C SER A 56 12.81 3.81 -7.67
N ASN A 57 12.90 2.88 -6.71
CA ASN A 57 14.19 2.37 -6.23
C ASN A 57 14.56 1.05 -6.93
N ASP A 58 15.78 0.97 -7.46
CA ASP A 58 16.33 -0.25 -8.08
C ASP A 58 17.01 -1.09 -7.01
N ILE A 59 16.37 -2.20 -6.61
CA ILE A 59 16.86 -3.13 -5.59
C ILE A 59 18.23 -3.74 -5.93
N MET A 60 18.52 -3.94 -7.22
CA MET A 60 19.76 -4.61 -7.64
C MET A 60 20.96 -3.66 -7.67
N LYS A 61 20.70 -2.36 -7.86
CA LYS A 61 21.74 -1.33 -8.03
C LYS A 61 21.80 -0.32 -6.89
N ASP A 62 20.91 -0.44 -5.91
CA ASP A 62 20.80 0.45 -4.75
C ASP A 62 20.78 1.94 -5.15
N ARG A 63 19.87 2.29 -6.07
CA ARG A 63 19.78 3.66 -6.59
C ARG A 63 18.36 4.01 -7.03
N VAL A 64 18.07 5.31 -7.07
CA VAL A 64 16.82 5.82 -7.67
C VAL A 64 16.89 5.72 -9.19
N ARG A 65 15.89 5.06 -9.80
CA ARG A 65 15.61 5.11 -11.24
C ARG A 65 14.61 6.24 -11.51
N SER A 66 14.84 7.00 -12.57
CA SER A 66 13.92 8.03 -13.05
C SER A 66 13.52 7.73 -14.49
N SER A 67 12.24 7.91 -14.82
CA SER A 67 11.72 7.74 -16.17
C SER A 67 10.69 8.83 -16.46
N LEU A 68 10.61 9.27 -17.72
CA LEU A 68 9.59 10.19 -18.18
C LEU A 68 8.31 9.43 -18.47
N TRP A 69 7.21 9.96 -17.96
CA TRP A 69 5.88 9.41 -18.12
C TRP A 69 4.95 10.49 -18.62
N ARG A 70 3.88 10.05 -19.27
CA ARG A 70 2.76 10.89 -19.69
C ARG A 70 1.49 10.41 -19.03
N ILE A 71 0.57 11.34 -18.78
CA ILE A 71 -0.78 11.12 -18.27
C ILE A 71 -1.73 12.14 -18.93
N THR A 72 -3.01 11.81 -19.09
CA THR A 72 -4.04 12.77 -19.51
C THR A 72 -4.47 13.64 -18.33
N LYS A 73 -5.08 14.80 -18.60
CA LYS A 73 -5.63 15.69 -17.55
C LYS A 73 -6.67 15.02 -16.65
N GLU A 74 -7.37 13.98 -17.14
CA GLU A 74 -8.31 13.19 -16.31
C GLU A 74 -7.63 12.12 -15.46
N GLY A 75 -6.30 12.05 -15.44
CA GLY A 75 -5.56 11.08 -14.66
C GLY A 75 -5.45 9.69 -15.30
N ARG A 76 -5.65 9.58 -16.62
CA ARG A 76 -5.64 8.30 -17.36
C ARG A 76 -4.40 8.17 -18.24
N ASP A 77 -4.21 6.99 -18.84
CA ASP A 77 -3.11 6.71 -19.80
C ASP A 77 -1.71 6.99 -19.22
N HIS A 78 -1.44 6.52 -17.99
CA HIS A 78 -0.09 6.51 -17.45
C HIS A 78 0.80 5.61 -18.31
N ARG A 79 1.68 6.21 -19.11
CA ARG A 79 2.57 5.46 -19.99
C ARG A 79 3.99 6.02 -19.98
N PRO A 80 5.02 5.15 -20.05
CA PRO A 80 6.40 5.59 -20.17
C PRO A 80 6.65 6.23 -21.54
N LEU A 81 7.50 7.25 -21.56
CA LEU A 81 8.01 7.91 -22.78
C LEU A 81 9.45 7.48 -23.10
N ASN A 82 10.21 7.05 -22.10
CA ASN A 82 11.55 6.49 -22.24
C ASN A 82 11.78 5.35 -21.24
N SER A 83 12.81 4.53 -21.49
CA SER A 83 13.18 3.34 -20.70
C SER A 83 14.65 3.30 -20.35
#